data_AF-A0A833PCF0-F1
#
_entry.id   AF-A0A833PCF0-F1
#
_cell.length_a   1.000
_cell.length_b   1.000
_cell.length_c   1.000
_cell.angle_alpha   90.00
_cell.angle_beta   90.00
_cell.angle_gamma   90.00
#
_symmetry.space_group_name_H-M   'P 1'
#
loop_
_entity.id
_entity.type
_entity.pdbx_description
1 polymer ?
#
loop_
_entity_poly.entity_id
_entity_poly.type
_entity_poly.pdbx_seq_one_letter_code
_entity_poly.pdbx_strand_id
1 'polypeptide(L)'
;MSQLNITAQQKVDLIQSFEKNDQIHLLKSSLHDFFIQVFRKYPYLKRPDMNIVATETLKHQIYDQDPNADSETLNIHIQQWDIYIWRTLDGYWCLDDFYQQNIEIVEQILTACPLFSVIPENVKALKKLLDEHYILEEYLFELPKLSENAPRDICEVLSWDGQYLLTGNKIENLKLYTYKKWDELIERENILYQK
;
A
#
# COMPACT_ATOMS: atom_id res chain seq x y z
N MET A 1 5.84 9.80 8.03
CA MET A 1 4.86 9.18 7.11
C MET A 1 3.58 9.91 7.35
N SER A 2 2.87 10.26 6.29
CA SER A 2 1.58 10.94 6.37
C SER A 2 0.44 9.96 6.16
N GLN A 3 -0.70 10.32 6.75
CA GLN A 3 -1.96 9.65 6.46
C GLN A 3 -2.52 10.17 5.13
N LEU A 4 -3.04 9.25 4.32
CA LEU A 4 -3.74 9.57 3.09
C LEU A 4 -5.12 10.13 3.42
N ASN A 5 -5.40 11.32 2.90
CA ASN A 5 -6.69 11.96 3.06
C ASN A 5 -7.71 11.36 2.10
N ILE A 6 -8.52 10.42 2.58
CA ILE A 6 -9.69 9.89 1.87
C ILE A 6 -10.82 10.92 1.94
N THR A 7 -11.30 11.36 0.78
CA THR A 7 -12.37 12.37 0.70
C THR A 7 -13.72 11.80 1.15
N ALA A 8 -14.63 12.66 1.62
CA ALA A 8 -15.98 12.24 1.99
C ALA A 8 -16.71 11.54 0.84
N GLN A 9 -16.54 12.02 -0.40
CA GLN A 9 -17.13 11.40 -1.59
C GLN A 9 -16.60 9.98 -1.81
N GLN A 10 -15.28 9.77 -1.72
CA GLN A 10 -14.67 8.45 -1.85
C GLN A 10 -15.21 7.46 -0.81
N LYS A 11 -15.45 7.92 0.42
CA LYS A 11 -16.07 7.07 1.47
C LYS A 11 -17.49 6.68 1.11
N VAL A 12 -18.30 7.64 0.64
CA VAL A 12 -19.68 7.38 0.21
C VAL A 12 -19.72 6.41 -0.97
N ASP A 13 -18.86 6.59 -1.97
CA ASP A 13 -18.77 5.72 -3.14
C ASP A 13 -18.40 4.28 -2.74
N LEU A 14 -17.49 4.14 -1.77
CA LEU A 14 -17.11 2.84 -1.23
C LEU A 14 -18.28 2.17 -0.48
N ILE A 15 -19.01 2.89 0.37
CA ILE A 15 -20.21 2.35 1.06
C ILE A 15 -21.26 1.88 0.04
N GLN A 16 -21.53 2.69 -0.98
CA GLN A 16 -22.46 2.33 -2.06
C GLN A 16 -22.02 1.09 -2.84
N SER A 17 -20.72 0.78 -2.88
CA SER A 17 -20.22 -0.43 -3.52
C SER A 17 -20.65 -1.69 -2.75
N PHE A 18 -20.78 -1.63 -1.42
CA PHE A 18 -21.34 -2.75 -0.64
C PHE A 18 -22.86 -2.85 -0.81
N GLU A 19 -23.57 -1.74 -1.00
CA GLU A 19 -25.03 -1.75 -1.19
C GLU A 19 -25.46 -2.28 -2.55
N LYS A 20 -24.72 -1.91 -3.61
CA LYS A 20 -25.10 -2.21 -5.01
C LYS A 20 -24.66 -3.59 -5.47
N ASN A 21 -23.58 -4.12 -4.90
CA ASN A 21 -23.03 -5.39 -5.31
C ASN A 21 -23.57 -6.49 -4.41
N ASP A 22 -24.32 -7.41 -5.00
CA ASP A 22 -24.80 -8.62 -4.32
C ASP A 22 -23.86 -9.82 -4.48
N GLN A 23 -22.93 -9.74 -5.42
CA GLN A 23 -21.98 -10.80 -5.75
C GLN A 23 -20.55 -10.41 -5.38
N ILE A 24 -19.81 -11.37 -4.83
CA ILE A 24 -18.47 -11.14 -4.28
C ILE A 24 -17.44 -10.68 -5.31
N HIS A 25 -17.55 -11.14 -6.55
CA HIS A 25 -16.67 -10.73 -7.65
C HIS A 25 -16.92 -9.28 -8.09
N LEU A 26 -18.17 -8.81 -8.01
CA LEU A 26 -18.51 -7.41 -8.29
C LEU A 26 -17.96 -6.50 -7.18
N LEU A 27 -18.15 -6.90 -5.92
CA LEU A 27 -17.58 -6.18 -4.77
C LEU A 27 -16.05 -6.11 -4.85
N LYS A 28 -15.38 -7.24 -5.16
CA LYS A 28 -13.92 -7.28 -5.39
C LYS A 28 -13.49 -6.28 -6.45
N SER A 29 -14.21 -6.21 -7.56
CA SER A 29 -13.90 -5.28 -8.66
C SER A 29 -14.04 -3.82 -8.21
N SER A 30 -15.13 -3.48 -7.51
CA SER A 30 -15.33 -2.12 -6.97
C SER A 30 -14.26 -1.73 -5.94
N LEU A 31 -13.88 -2.64 -5.06
CA LEU A 31 -12.80 -2.42 -4.09
C LEU A 31 -11.46 -2.20 -4.80
N HIS A 32 -11.12 -3.04 -5.77
CA HIS A 32 -9.90 -2.89 -6.55
C HIS A 32 -9.84 -1.52 -7.25
N ASP A 33 -10.93 -1.09 -7.89
CA ASP A 33 -11.01 0.21 -8.55
C ASP A 33 -10.88 1.38 -7.56
N PHE A 34 -11.48 1.25 -6.37
CA PHE A 34 -11.33 2.21 -5.28
C PHE A 34 -9.85 2.37 -4.89
N PHE A 35 -9.13 1.26 -4.65
CA PHE A 35 -7.70 1.31 -4.33
C PHE A 35 -6.87 1.93 -5.46
N ILE A 36 -7.14 1.60 -6.72
CA ILE A 36 -6.48 2.24 -7.87
C ILE A 36 -6.69 3.75 -7.87
N GLN A 37 -7.92 4.20 -7.68
CA GLN A 37 -8.25 5.62 -7.72
C GLN A 37 -7.54 6.38 -6.60
N VAL A 38 -7.57 5.82 -5.39
CA VAL A 38 -7.00 6.43 -4.18
C VAL A 38 -5.48 6.49 -4.26
N PHE A 39 -4.82 5.44 -4.76
CA PHE A 39 -3.36 5.35 -4.84
C PHE A 39 -2.77 5.78 -6.19
N ARG A 40 -3.57 6.39 -7.08
CA ARG A 40 -3.11 6.83 -8.41
C ARG A 40 -1.86 7.73 -8.39
N LYS A 41 -1.69 8.56 -7.35
CA LYS A 41 -0.53 9.44 -7.19
C LYS A 41 0.70 8.74 -6.58
N TYR A 42 0.55 7.50 -6.15
CA TYR A 42 1.57 6.70 -5.48
C TYR A 42 1.71 5.34 -6.18
N PRO A 43 1.99 5.30 -7.50
CA PRO A 43 1.99 4.08 -8.29
C PRO A 43 3.05 3.05 -7.85
N TYR A 44 4.09 3.50 -7.15
CA TYR A 44 5.16 2.68 -6.61
C TYR A 44 4.76 1.89 -5.35
N LEU A 45 3.65 2.24 -4.68
CA LEU A 45 3.17 1.48 -3.52
C LEU A 45 2.53 0.17 -3.98
N LYS A 46 2.87 -0.92 -3.29
CA LYS A 46 2.23 -2.22 -3.50
C LYS A 46 0.74 -2.09 -3.16
N ARG A 47 -0.11 -2.53 -4.10
CA ARG A 47 -1.56 -2.59 -3.93
C ARG A 47 -1.96 -3.82 -3.10
N PRO A 48 -3.17 -3.81 -2.48
CA PRO A 48 -3.68 -5.01 -1.83
C PRO A 48 -3.88 -6.14 -2.83
N ASP A 49 -3.46 -7.33 -2.43
CA ASP A 49 -3.75 -8.57 -3.14
C ASP A 49 -5.18 -8.99 -2.74
N MET A 50 -6.07 -9.18 -3.72
CA MET A 50 -7.46 -9.52 -3.46
C MET A 50 -7.81 -10.86 -4.09
N ASN A 51 -8.17 -11.85 -3.26
CA ASN A 51 -8.43 -13.21 -3.69
C ASN A 51 -9.80 -13.68 -3.23
N ILE A 52 -10.49 -14.44 -4.07
CA ILE A 52 -11.70 -15.14 -3.66
C ILE A 52 -11.27 -16.55 -3.27
N VAL A 53 -11.62 -16.94 -2.06
CA VAL A 53 -11.31 -18.25 -1.48
C VAL A 53 -12.60 -18.94 -1.08
N ALA A 54 -12.56 -20.27 -1.03
CA ALA A 54 -13.70 -21.04 -0.55
C ALA A 54 -13.86 -20.82 0.97
N THR A 55 -15.05 -20.41 1.41
CA THR A 55 -15.35 -20.07 2.82
C THR A 55 -15.04 -21.23 3.77
N GLU A 56 -15.27 -22.47 3.34
CA GLU A 56 -14.94 -23.68 4.10
C GLU A 56 -13.46 -23.80 4.48
N THR A 57 -12.55 -23.22 3.69
CA THR A 57 -11.10 -23.29 3.94
C THR A 57 -10.66 -22.42 5.13
N LEU A 58 -11.52 -21.47 5.54
CA LEU A 58 -11.28 -20.53 6.63
C LEU A 58 -11.87 -21.03 7.96
N LYS A 59 -12.56 -22.18 7.94
CA LYS A 59 -13.13 -22.82 9.13
C LYS A 59 -12.04 -23.07 10.17
N HIS A 60 -12.31 -22.71 11.43
CA HIS A 60 -11.39 -22.80 12.56
C HIS A 60 -10.18 -21.83 12.54
N GLN A 61 -10.00 -21.01 11.51
CA GLN A 61 -8.99 -19.94 11.49
C GLN A 61 -9.61 -18.57 11.79
N ILE A 62 -10.81 -18.34 11.27
CA ILE A 62 -11.52 -17.06 11.33
C ILE A 62 -12.90 -17.24 11.96
N TYR A 63 -13.48 -18.42 11.78
CA TYR A 63 -14.81 -18.76 12.28
C TYR A 63 -14.74 -19.61 13.55
N ASP A 64 -15.33 -19.09 14.63
CA ASP A 64 -15.53 -19.84 15.89
C ASP A 64 -16.68 -20.87 15.78
N GLN A 65 -17.64 -20.66 14.87
CA GLN A 65 -18.75 -21.56 14.56
C GLN A 65 -18.95 -21.68 13.04
N ASP A 66 -19.71 -22.68 12.57
CA ASP A 66 -20.02 -22.80 11.14
C ASP A 66 -20.66 -21.49 10.63
N PRO A 67 -20.02 -20.81 9.67
CA PRO A 67 -20.48 -19.49 9.27
C PRO A 67 -21.80 -19.58 8.52
N ASN A 68 -22.76 -18.73 8.90
CA ASN A 68 -23.97 -18.48 8.10
C ASN A 68 -23.61 -17.66 6.85
N ALA A 69 -22.75 -18.21 6.00
CA ALA A 69 -22.08 -17.51 4.90
C ALA A 69 -22.18 -18.26 3.58
N ASP A 70 -22.09 -17.50 2.49
CA ASP A 70 -21.93 -18.03 1.14
C ASP A 70 -20.66 -18.87 1.01
N SER A 71 -20.58 -19.69 -0.05
CA SER A 71 -19.44 -20.59 -0.30
C SER A 71 -18.13 -19.87 -0.61
N GLU A 72 -18.17 -18.56 -0.89
CA GLU A 72 -17.02 -17.74 -1.26
C GLU A 72 -16.79 -16.59 -0.27
N THR A 73 -15.51 -16.34 0.01
CA THR A 73 -15.04 -15.23 0.85
C THR A 73 -13.97 -14.43 0.10
N LEU A 74 -14.01 -13.11 0.21
CA LEU A 74 -13.02 -12.20 -0.33
C LEU A 74 -11.96 -11.96 0.74
N ASN A 75 -10.75 -12.44 0.50
CA ASN A 75 -9.57 -12.07 1.26
C ASN A 75 -8.93 -10.83 0.62
N ILE A 76 -8.62 -9.84 1.45
CA ILE A 76 -7.79 -8.68 1.09
C ILE A 76 -6.53 -8.76 1.92
N HIS A 77 -5.39 -8.88 1.24
CA HIS A 77 -4.09 -9.10 1.84
C HIS A 77 -3.14 -7.93 1.55
N ILE A 78 -2.48 -7.42 2.59
CA ILE A 78 -1.43 -6.41 2.50
C ILE A 78 -0.38 -6.70 3.58
N GLN A 79 0.77 -7.26 3.17
CA GLN A 79 1.87 -7.57 4.08
C GLN A 79 1.45 -8.54 5.20
N GLN A 80 1.27 -8.05 6.42
CA GLN A 80 0.82 -8.85 7.57
C GLN A 80 -0.64 -8.59 7.92
N TRP A 81 -1.34 -7.80 7.10
CA TRP A 81 -2.72 -7.43 7.30
C TRP A 81 -3.61 -8.22 6.33
N ASP A 82 -4.44 -9.09 6.91
CA ASP A 82 -5.43 -9.89 6.21
C ASP A 82 -6.80 -9.57 6.78
N ILE A 83 -7.77 -9.30 5.91
CA ILE A 83 -9.18 -9.19 6.26
C ILE A 83 -10.03 -10.01 5.32
N TYR A 84 -11.20 -10.41 5.81
CA TYR A 84 -12.07 -11.35 5.14
C TYR A 84 -13.48 -10.82 5.09
N ILE A 85 -14.02 -10.73 3.88
CA ILE A 85 -15.36 -10.23 3.62
C ILE A 85 -16.18 -11.35 2.99
N TRP A 86 -17.31 -11.70 3.60
CA TRP A 86 -18.24 -12.66 3.05
C TRP A 86 -19.65 -12.11 3.09
N ARG A 87 -20.53 -12.75 2.32
CA ARG A 87 -21.96 -12.49 2.36
C ARG A 87 -22.63 -13.54 3.22
N THR A 88 -23.54 -13.13 4.10
CA THR A 88 -24.34 -14.06 4.89
C THR A 88 -25.46 -14.67 4.04
N LEU A 89 -25.99 -15.82 4.44
CA LEU A 89 -27.14 -16.41 3.72
C LEU A 89 -28.39 -15.52 3.76
N ASP A 90 -28.47 -14.63 4.75
CA ASP A 90 -29.52 -13.61 4.86
C ASP A 90 -29.26 -12.37 3.95
N GLY A 91 -28.15 -12.36 3.21
CA GLY A 91 -27.83 -11.37 2.18
C GLY A 91 -27.07 -10.14 2.67
N TYR A 92 -26.52 -10.15 3.88
CA TYR A 92 -25.74 -9.04 4.43
C TYR A 92 -24.24 -9.25 4.21
N TRP A 93 -23.48 -8.18 4.04
CA TRP A 93 -22.02 -8.25 4.06
C TRP A 93 -21.53 -8.38 5.49
N CYS A 94 -20.44 -9.12 5.69
CA CYS A 94 -19.78 -9.26 6.95
C CYS A 94 -18.26 -9.17 6.79
N LEU A 95 -17.60 -8.46 7.70
CA LEU A 95 -16.15 -8.34 7.81
C LEU A 95 -15.68 -9.03 9.09
N ASP A 96 -14.83 -10.04 8.92
CA ASP A 96 -14.18 -10.80 10.00
C ASP A 96 -15.12 -11.27 11.13
N ASP A 97 -16.42 -11.45 10.87
CA ASP A 97 -17.48 -11.85 11.81
C ASP A 97 -17.85 -10.79 12.85
N PHE A 98 -17.20 -9.63 12.80
CA PHE A 98 -17.38 -8.56 13.78
C PHE A 98 -18.31 -7.44 13.30
N TYR A 99 -18.35 -7.18 11.99
CA TYR A 99 -19.06 -6.03 11.43
C TYR A 99 -20.01 -6.46 10.34
N GLN A 100 -21.26 -6.02 10.41
CA GLN A 100 -22.31 -6.36 9.44
C GLN A 100 -22.97 -5.13 8.81
N GLN A 101 -22.69 -3.93 9.32
CA GLN A 101 -23.16 -2.69 8.71
C GLN A 101 -22.13 -2.21 7.68
N ASN A 102 -22.57 -1.94 6.45
CA ASN A 102 -21.69 -1.48 5.37
C ASN A 102 -20.84 -0.26 5.77
N ILE A 103 -21.39 0.66 6.56
CA ILE A 103 -20.64 1.83 7.04
C ILE A 103 -19.51 1.45 7.99
N GLU A 104 -19.76 0.55 8.94
CA GLU A 104 -18.76 0.06 9.89
C GLU A 104 -17.66 -0.74 9.17
N ILE A 105 -18.04 -1.60 8.22
CA ILE A 105 -17.10 -2.35 7.38
C ILE A 105 -16.14 -1.39 6.67
N VAL A 106 -16.69 -0.35 6.03
CA VAL A 106 -15.89 0.66 5.33
C VAL A 106 -15.00 1.45 6.28
N GLU A 107 -15.50 1.85 7.44
CA GLU A 107 -14.70 2.53 8.46
C GLU A 107 -13.51 1.67 8.92
N GLN A 108 -13.72 0.37 9.11
CA GLN A 108 -12.65 -0.54 9.51
C GLN A 108 -11.61 -0.73 8.40
N ILE A 109 -12.03 -0.90 7.14
CA ILE A 109 -11.10 -0.96 6.00
C ILE A 109 -10.24 0.30 5.95
N LEU A 110 -10.84 1.48 6.08
CA LEU A 110 -10.11 2.75 5.97
C LEU A 110 -9.22 3.06 7.17
N THR A 111 -9.53 2.50 8.35
CA THR A 111 -8.78 2.75 9.58
C THR A 111 -7.66 1.73 9.79
N ALA A 112 -7.94 0.45 9.52
CA ALA A 112 -7.02 -0.64 9.80
C ALA A 112 -6.05 -0.93 8.65
N CYS A 113 -6.40 -0.58 7.40
CA CYS A 113 -5.53 -0.82 6.26
C CYS A 113 -4.23 0.03 6.37
N PRO A 114 -3.05 -0.62 6.43
CA PRO A 114 -1.81 0.09 6.66
C PRO A 114 -1.43 1.02 5.50
N LEU A 115 -1.88 0.74 4.27
CA LEU A 115 -1.55 1.55 3.08
C LEU A 115 -1.99 3.01 3.21
N PHE A 116 -3.05 3.29 3.95
CA PHE A 116 -3.51 4.66 4.16
C PHE A 116 -2.64 5.45 5.13
N SER A 117 -1.68 4.83 5.81
CA SER A 117 -0.80 5.46 6.80
C SER A 117 0.68 5.57 6.36
N VAL A 118 1.00 5.06 5.16
CA VAL A 118 2.38 4.85 4.68
C VAL A 118 2.76 5.77 3.52
N ILE A 119 2.23 6.99 3.45
CA ILE A 119 2.66 7.96 2.44
C ILE A 119 4.01 8.55 2.87
N PRO A 120 5.09 8.41 2.06
CA PRO A 120 6.40 8.90 2.43
C PRO A 120 6.49 10.42 2.29
N GLU A 121 6.93 11.11 3.35
CA GLU A 121 7.13 12.58 3.35
C GLU A 121 8.58 12.98 3.10
N ASN A 122 9.50 12.03 3.23
CA ASN A 122 10.95 12.23 3.07
C ASN A 122 11.61 10.89 2.68
N VAL A 123 12.87 10.96 2.27
CA VAL A 123 13.62 9.82 1.74
C VAL A 123 13.88 8.76 2.80
N LYS A 124 14.00 9.14 4.07
CA LYS A 124 14.10 8.16 5.18
C LYS A 124 12.81 7.35 5.31
N ALA A 125 11.66 8.00 5.25
CA ALA A 125 10.37 7.32 5.25
C ALA A 125 10.24 6.41 4.02
N LEU A 126 10.64 6.89 2.84
CA LEU A 126 10.65 6.09 1.62
C LEU A 126 11.52 4.83 1.74
N LYS A 127 12.75 4.95 2.29
CA LYS A 127 13.61 3.79 2.54
C LYS A 127 12.94 2.80 3.49
N LYS A 128 12.29 3.28 4.55
CA LYS A 128 11.58 2.41 5.49
C LYS A 128 10.49 1.58 4.78
N LEU A 129 9.76 2.17 3.83
CA LEU A 129 8.75 1.45 3.05
C LEU A 129 9.34 0.37 2.14
N LEU A 130 10.53 0.61 1.58
CA LEU A 130 11.28 -0.40 0.82
C LEU A 130 11.72 -1.55 1.73
N ASP A 131 12.26 -1.23 2.91
CA ASP A 131 12.68 -2.24 3.89
C ASP A 131 11.48 -3.08 4.41
N GLU A 132 10.30 -2.46 4.52
CA GLU A 132 9.04 -3.09 4.92
C GLU A 132 8.25 -3.69 3.75
N HIS A 133 8.83 -3.73 2.54
CA HIS A 133 8.25 -4.34 1.34
C HIS A 133 6.91 -3.74 0.88
N TYR A 134 6.58 -2.52 1.32
CA TYR A 134 5.42 -1.77 0.83
C TYR A 134 5.62 -1.22 -0.59
N ILE A 135 6.83 -1.33 -1.14
CA ILE A 135 7.19 -0.92 -2.50
C ILE A 135 7.84 -2.12 -3.20
N LEU A 136 7.40 -2.45 -4.41
CA LEU A 136 8.00 -3.54 -5.19
C LEU A 136 9.35 -3.10 -5.76
N GLU A 137 10.29 -4.03 -5.84
CA GLU A 137 11.66 -3.76 -6.33
C GLU A 137 11.66 -3.24 -7.78
N GLU A 138 10.69 -3.64 -8.60
CA GLU A 138 10.50 -3.15 -9.96
C GLU A 138 10.31 -1.62 -10.04
N TYR A 139 9.81 -0.99 -8.98
CA TYR A 139 9.60 0.46 -8.91
C TYR A 139 10.81 1.24 -8.35
N LEU A 140 11.96 0.60 -8.08
CA LEU A 140 13.14 1.28 -7.50
C LEU A 140 13.60 2.50 -8.31
N PHE A 141 13.50 2.43 -9.64
CA PHE A 141 13.91 3.52 -10.54
C PHE A 141 12.77 4.52 -10.82
N GLU A 142 11.56 4.24 -10.33
CA GLU A 142 10.36 5.07 -10.45
C GLU A 142 9.98 5.73 -9.12
N LEU A 143 10.89 5.70 -8.14
CA LEU A 143 10.69 6.29 -6.84
C LEU A 143 10.47 7.82 -6.94
N PRO A 144 9.61 8.38 -6.07
CA PRO A 144 9.27 9.79 -6.11
C PRO A 144 10.49 10.65 -5.76
N LYS A 145 10.56 11.84 -6.35
CA LYS A 145 11.53 12.88 -5.98
C LYS A 145 10.81 13.86 -5.06
N LEU A 146 11.26 13.97 -3.81
CA LEU A 146 10.53 14.62 -2.72
C LEU A 146 10.99 16.06 -2.49
N SER A 147 11.92 16.56 -3.31
CA SER A 147 12.35 17.95 -3.34
C SER A 147 12.69 18.38 -4.77
N GLU A 148 12.53 19.66 -5.06
CA GLU A 148 12.96 20.26 -6.33
C GLU A 148 14.48 20.43 -6.44
N ASN A 149 15.17 20.46 -5.29
CA ASN A 149 16.63 20.60 -5.25
C ASN A 149 17.30 19.29 -5.62
N ALA A 150 17.67 19.13 -6.89
CA ALA A 150 18.34 17.93 -7.38
C ALA A 150 19.81 17.85 -6.91
N PRO A 151 20.35 16.63 -6.65
CA PRO A 151 21.77 16.42 -6.37
C PRO A 151 22.64 16.60 -7.63
N ARG A 152 23.94 16.83 -7.42
CA ARG A 152 24.91 17.09 -8.50
C ARG A 152 25.06 15.93 -9.48
N ASP A 153 25.18 14.71 -8.97
CA ASP A 153 25.11 13.49 -9.77
C ASP A 153 23.77 12.81 -9.55
N ILE A 154 22.86 13.01 -10.50
CA ILE A 154 21.49 12.50 -10.44
C ILE A 154 21.37 11.07 -10.98
N CYS A 155 22.32 10.62 -11.80
CA CYS A 155 22.23 9.34 -12.52
C CYS A 155 22.35 8.14 -11.58
N GLU A 156 23.04 8.31 -10.47
CA GLU A 156 23.24 7.27 -9.45
C GLU A 156 22.25 7.38 -8.27
N VAL A 157 21.29 8.30 -8.33
CA VAL A 157 20.37 8.61 -7.23
C VAL A 157 18.93 8.18 -7.56
N LEU A 158 18.41 7.23 -6.78
CA LEU A 158 17.05 6.70 -6.90
C LEU A 158 15.99 7.68 -6.40
N SER A 159 16.26 8.45 -5.34
CA SER A 159 15.34 9.47 -4.79
C SER A 159 16.10 10.47 -3.91
N TRP A 160 15.56 11.67 -3.72
CA TRP A 160 16.12 12.70 -2.85
C TRP A 160 15.02 13.55 -2.20
N ASP A 161 15.36 14.17 -1.07
CA ASP A 161 14.60 15.23 -0.42
C ASP A 161 15.53 16.44 -0.15
N GLY A 162 15.14 17.36 0.73
CA GLY A 162 15.93 18.55 1.05
C GLY A 162 17.19 18.29 1.90
N GLN A 163 17.40 17.08 2.41
CA GLN A 163 18.51 16.75 3.31
C GLN A 163 19.25 15.46 2.93
N TYR A 164 18.53 14.47 2.43
CA TYR A 164 19.02 13.13 2.14
C TYR A 164 18.78 12.71 0.70
N LEU A 165 19.61 11.78 0.25
CA LEU A 165 19.50 11.10 -1.03
C LEU A 165 19.64 9.58 -0.84
N LEU A 166 18.91 8.84 -1.66
CA LEU A 166 18.86 7.38 -1.70
C LEU A 166 19.54 6.90 -2.98
N THR A 167 20.50 6.00 -2.80
CA THR A 167 21.33 5.43 -3.87
C THR A 167 21.31 3.91 -3.77
N GLY A 168 21.75 3.23 -4.83
CA GLY A 168 21.77 1.79 -4.94
C GLY A 168 21.00 1.30 -6.17
N ASN A 169 20.87 -0.01 -6.31
CA ASN A 169 20.14 -0.62 -7.42
C ASN A 169 19.39 -1.91 -7.03
N LYS A 170 19.47 -2.31 -5.76
CA LYS A 170 18.76 -3.44 -5.16
C LYS A 170 18.37 -3.07 -3.74
N ILE A 171 17.29 -3.64 -3.21
CA ILE A 171 16.84 -3.34 -1.83
C ILE A 171 17.97 -3.54 -0.81
N GLU A 172 18.75 -4.61 -0.96
CA GLU A 172 19.86 -5.02 -0.10
C GLU A 172 21.01 -3.99 -0.01
N ASN A 173 21.19 -3.16 -1.05
CA ASN A 173 22.33 -2.25 -1.15
C ASN A 173 21.95 -0.77 -1.09
N LEU A 174 20.69 -0.48 -0.74
CA LEU A 174 20.20 0.88 -0.61
C LEU A 174 20.95 1.64 0.49
N LYS A 175 21.45 2.83 0.14
CA LYS A 175 22.20 3.70 1.06
C LYS A 175 21.62 5.09 1.09
N LEU A 176 21.60 5.65 2.31
CA LEU A 176 21.27 7.04 2.57
C LEU A 176 22.54 7.86 2.72
N TYR A 177 22.58 8.99 2.03
CA TYR A 177 23.61 10.01 2.20
C TYR A 177 22.97 11.36 2.47
N THR A 178 23.71 12.24 3.14
CA THR A 178 23.43 13.68 3.09
C THR A 178 24.07 14.26 1.83
N TYR A 179 23.58 15.41 1.35
CA TYR A 179 24.20 16.12 0.22
C TYR A 179 25.70 16.34 0.40
N LYS A 180 26.10 16.83 1.59
CA LYS A 180 27.52 17.03 1.90
C LYS A 180 28.36 15.76 1.69
N LYS A 181 27.90 14.62 2.20
CA LYS A 181 28.64 13.36 2.09
C LYS A 181 28.67 12.84 0.66
N TRP A 182 27.61 13.10 -0.12
CA TRP A 182 27.54 12.76 -1.53
C TRP A 182 28.49 13.59 -2.38
N ASP A 183 28.52 14.90 -2.18
CA ASP A 183 29.45 15.80 -2.88
C ASP A 183 30.91 15.41 -2.60
N GLU A 184 31.24 15.08 -1.35
CA GLU A 184 32.56 14.57 -0.97
C GLU A 184 32.94 13.25 -1.68
N LEU A 185 31.96 12.38 -1.99
CA LEU A 185 32.20 11.14 -2.74
C LEU A 185 32.47 11.43 -4.22
N ILE A 186 31.64 12.26 -4.84
CA ILE A 186 31.81 12.68 -6.24
C ILE A 186 33.18 13.35 -6.45
N GLU A 187 33.60 14.22 -5.53
CA GLU A 187 34.89 14.89 -5.61
C GLU A 187 36.06 13.90 -5.56
N ARG A 188 35.98 12.87 -4.70
CA ARG A 188 37.01 11.83 -4.62
C ARG A 188 37.09 11.00 -5.89
N GLU A 189 35.96 10.64 -6.49
CA GLU A 189 35.93 9.88 -7.73
C GLU A 189 36.53 10.69 -8.88
N ASN A 190 36.16 11.96 -9.03
CA ASN A 190 36.72 12.83 -10.06
C ASN A 190 38.25 12.99 -9.94
N ILE A 191 38.79 13.07 -8.72
CA ILE A 191 40.24 13.11 -8.49
C ILE A 191 40.92 11.81 -8.94
N LEU A 192 40.25 10.66 -8.79
CA LEU A 192 40.78 9.37 -9.21
C LEU A 192 40.76 9.21 -10.74
N TYR A 193 39.73 9.71 -11.42
CA TYR A 193 39.60 9.65 -12.88
C TYR A 193 40.49 10.65 -13.64
N GLN A 194 41.11 11.62 -12.95
CA GLN A 194 42.07 12.56 -13.54
C GLN A 194 43.54 12.09 -13.46
N LYS A 195 43.81 10.90 -12.92
CA LYS A 195 45.12 10.25 -12.92
C LYS A 195 45.20 9.13 -13.96
#